data_AF-A0A1Q9T8T0-F1
#
_entry.id   AF-A0A1Q9T8T0-F1
#
_cell.length_a   1.000
_cell.length_b   1.000
_cell.length_c   1.000
_cell.angle_alpha   90.00
_cell.angle_beta   90.00
_cell.angle_gamma   90.00
#
_symmetry.space_group_name_H-M   'P 1'
#
loop_
_entity.id
_entity.type
_entity.pdbx_description
1 polymer ?
#
loop_
_entity_poly.entity_id
_entity_poly.type
_entity_poly.pdbx_seq_one_letter_code
_entity_poly.pdbx_strand_id
1 'polypeptide(L)' 'MASGWTPVRVVRWPAQQQDRAWCAQRAIPCLLLVDDGAAAPEPGPTESVLPQTADEHCIAGAVDELS' A
#
# COMPACT_ATOMS: atom_id res chain seq x y z
N MET A 1 18.51 11.67 -15.47
CA MET A 1 17.12 12.09 -15.18
C MET A 1 16.51 10.96 -14.37
N ALA A 2 16.50 11.08 -13.04
CA ALA A 2 15.62 10.22 -12.26
C ALA A 2 14.21 10.66 -12.67
N SER A 3 13.46 9.81 -13.36
CA SER A 3 12.02 9.99 -13.48
C SER A 3 11.51 10.31 -12.08
N GLY A 4 10.86 11.47 -11.89
CA GLY A 4 10.37 11.96 -10.58
C GLY A 4 9.21 11.13 -10.04
N TRP A 5 9.36 9.81 -10.11
CA TRP A 5 8.39 8.79 -9.79
C TRP A 5 8.78 8.19 -8.45
N THR A 6 7.93 8.36 -7.45
CA THR A 6 8.10 7.73 -6.14
C THR A 6 7.65 6.28 -6.27
N PRO A 7 8.53 5.28 -6.08
CA PRO A 7 8.13 3.88 -6.18
C PRO A 7 7.23 3.49 -4.99
N VAL A 8 5.98 3.13 -5.27
CA VAL A 8 5.03 2.60 -4.29
C VAL A 8 5.11 1.08 -4.26
N ARG A 9 5.23 0.48 -3.06
CA ARG A 9 5.27 -0.98 -2.89
C ARG A 9 3.87 -1.54 -2.63
N VAL A 10 3.47 -2.58 -3.35
CA VAL A 10 2.20 -3.28 -3.09
C VAL A 10 2.41 -4.39 -2.06
N VAL A 11 1.55 -4.46 -1.06
CA VAL A 11 1.60 -5.41 0.05
C VAL A 11 0.25 -6.11 0.20
N ARG A 12 0.22 -7.44 0.09
CA ARG A 12 -0.98 -8.25 0.32
C ARG A 12 -1.12 -8.59 1.79
N TRP A 13 -2.18 -8.12 2.43
CA TRP A 13 -2.45 -8.35 3.83
C TRP A 13 -3.49 -9.48 4.01
N PRO A 14 -3.27 -10.44 4.93
CA PRO A 14 -2.18 -10.55 5.91
C PRO A 14 -0.98 -11.40 5.46
N ALA A 15 -0.91 -11.83 4.20
CA ALA A 15 0.16 -12.73 3.73
C ALA A 15 1.58 -12.10 3.80
N GLN A 16 1.69 -10.78 3.62
CA GLN A 16 2.95 -10.03 3.52
C GLN A 16 3.16 -9.04 4.67
N GLN A 17 2.80 -9.41 5.92
CA GLN A 17 2.98 -8.50 7.07
C GLN A 17 4.44 -8.08 7.29
N GLN A 18 5.40 -8.96 6.98
CA GLN A 18 6.82 -8.64 7.08
C GLN A 18 7.23 -7.52 6.10
N ASP A 19 6.67 -7.54 4.88
CA ASP A 19 6.91 -6.48 3.89
C ASP A 19 6.30 -5.16 4.35
N ARG A 20 5.09 -5.18 4.92
CA ARG A 20 4.48 -3.98 5.54
C ARG A 20 5.40 -3.37 6.60
N ALA A 21 5.86 -4.20 7.53
CA ALA A 21 6.74 -3.75 8.62
C ALA A 21 8.05 -3.18 8.11
N TRP A 22 8.61 -3.76 7.04
CA TRP A 22 9.80 -3.24 6.38
C TRP A 22 9.56 -1.89 5.69
N CYS A 23 8.39 -1.70 5.06
CA CYS A 23 8.01 -0.42 4.46
C CYS A 23 7.88 0.68 5.52
N ALA A 24 7.18 0.38 6.62
CA ALA A 24 6.97 1.31 7.72
C ALA A 24 8.31 1.75 8.37
N GLN A 25 9.25 0.82 8.58
CA GLN A 25 10.58 1.12 9.14
C GLN A 25 11.42 2.07 8.27
N ARG A 26 11.14 2.10 6.95
CA ARG A 26 11.93 2.85 5.97
C ARG A 26 11.17 4.04 5.39
N ALA A 27 9.97 4.31 5.90
CA ALA A 27 9.04 5.31 5.37
C ALA A 27 8.83 5.17 3.85
N ILE A 28 8.74 3.93 3.37
CA ILE A 28 8.48 3.64 1.95
C ILE A 28 6.97 3.65 1.75
N PRO A 29 6.44 4.47 0.81
CA PRO A 29 5.03 4.45 0.48
C PRO A 29 4.57 3.05 0.05
N CYS A 30 3.47 2.57 0.63
CA CYS A 30 2.94 1.27 0.27
C CYS A 30 1.42 1.24 0.16
N LEU A 31 0.96 0.47 -0.83
CA LEU A 31 -0.44 0.14 -1.04
C LEU A 31 -0.72 -1.22 -0.42
N LEU A 32 -1.53 -1.24 0.64
CA LEU A 32 -1.97 -2.46 1.29
C LEU A 32 -3.27 -2.95 0.64
N LEU A 33 -3.22 -4.13 0.04
CA LEU A 33 -4.37 -4.85 -0.47
C LEU A 33 -4.83 -5.86 0.59
N VAL A 34 -5.99 -5.63 1.18
CA VAL A 34 -6.55 -6.45 2.26
C VAL A 34 -7.40 -7.57 1.67
N ASP A 35 -7.04 -8.81 1.97
CA ASP A 35 -7.83 -9.99 1.59
C ASP A 35 -9.26 -9.90 2.17
N ASP A 36 -10.25 -10.37 1.41
CA ASP A 36 -11.65 -10.37 1.84
C ASP A 36 -11.84 -11.18 3.15
N GLY A 37 -12.43 -10.53 4.16
CA GLY A 37 -12.67 -11.12 5.48
C GLY A 37 -11.47 -11.03 6.45
N ALA A 38 -10.33 -10.49 6.03
CA ALA A 38 -9.25 -10.15 6.94
C ALA A 38 -9.56 -8.84 7.68
N ALA A 39 -9.16 -8.75 8.95
CA ALA A 39 -9.17 -7.48 9.66
C ALA A 39 -8.13 -6.55 9.03
N ALA A 40 -8.59 -5.47 8.40
CA ALA A 40 -7.72 -4.44 7.87
C ALA A 40 -6.92 -3.80 9.02
N PRO A 41 -5.61 -3.59 8.84
CA PRO A 41 -4.83 -2.88 9.85
C PRO A 41 -5.20 -1.39 9.84
N GLU A 42 -4.91 -0.69 10.95
CA GLU A 42 -4.93 0.77 10.94
C GLU A 42 -3.86 1.30 9.98
N PRO A 43 -4.21 2.19 9.03
CA PRO A 43 -3.28 2.73 8.06
C PRO A 43 -2.21 3.60 8.73
N GLY A 44 -0.96 3.40 8.34
CA GLY A 44 0.14 4.30 8.67
C GLY A 44 0.19 5.57 7.81
N PRO A 45 1.05 6.53 8.15
CA PRO A 45 1.14 7.83 7.45
C PRO A 45 1.64 7.73 6.01
N THR A 46 2.29 6.62 5.64
CA THR A 46 2.78 6.35 4.28
C THR A 46 2.08 5.15 3.66
N GLU A 47 0.88 4.84 4.14
CA GLU A 47 0.13 3.65 3.74
C GLU A 47 -1.23 4.05 3.20
N SER A 48 -1.62 3.49 2.06
CA SER A 48 -3.01 3.51 1.61
C SER A 48 -3.55 2.08 1.67
N VAL A 49 -4.75 1.92 2.22
CA VAL A 49 -5.36 0.60 2.48
C VAL A 49 -6.58 0.46 1.59
N LEU A 50 -6.54 -0.54 0.71
CA LEU A 50 -7.62 -0.89 -0.20
C LEU A 50 -8.01 -2.36 -0.03
N PRO A 51 -9.26 -2.74 -0.34
CA PRO A 51 -9.62 -4.15 -0.48
C PRO A 51 -8.84 -4.78 -1.64
N GLN A 52 -8.55 -6.08 -1.56
CA GLN A 52 -7.89 -6.84 -2.64
C GLN A 52 -8.68 -6.81 -3.95
N THR A 53 -9.98 -6.57 -3.86
CA THR A 53 -10.92 -6.44 -4.99
C THR A 53 -11.02 -5.02 -5.55
N ALA A 54 -10.22 -4.07 -5.05
CA ALA A 54 -10.20 -2.70 -5.55
C ALA A 54 -9.87 -2.67 -7.05
N ASP A 55 -10.62 -1.84 -7.78
CA ASP A 55 -10.42 -1.64 -9.20
C ASP A 55 -9.21 -0.75 -9.49
N GLU A 56 -8.86 -0.66 -10.78
CA GLU A 56 -7.75 0.14 -11.27
C GLU A 56 -7.87 1.62 -10.92
N HIS A 57 -9.10 2.17 -10.88
CA HIS A 57 -9.31 3.59 -10.58
C HIS A 57 -9.03 3.89 -9.10
N CYS A 58 -9.50 3.02 -8.21
CA CYS A 58 -9.17 3.09 -6.78
C CYS A 58 -7.66 2.96 -6.54
N ILE A 59 -7.00 2.02 -7.24
CA ILE A 59 -5.55 1.83 -7.13
C ILE A 59 -4.79 3.08 -7.59
N ALA A 60 -5.18 3.65 -8.74
CA ALA A 60 -4.53 4.86 -9.26
C ALA A 60 -4.66 6.04 -8.29
N GLY A 61 -5.86 6.30 -7.76
CA GLY A 61 -6.06 7.36 -6.77
C GLY A 61 -5.23 7.16 -5.51
N ALA A 62 -5.16 5.92 -5.00
CA ALA A 62 -4.34 5.60 -3.83
C ALA A 62 -2.84 5.77 -4.09
N VAL A 63 -2.37 5.48 -5.30
CA VAL A 63 -0.96 5.70 -5.69
C VAL A 63 -0.65 7.20 -5.80
N ASP A 64 -1.57 8.00 -6.36
CA ASP A 64 -1.42 9.45 -6.47
C ASP A 64 -1.36 10.13 -5.08
N GLU A 65 -2.13 9.65 -4.11
CA GLU A 65 -2.08 10.13 -2.72
C GLU A 65 -0.75 9.81 -2.01
N LEU A 66 -0.04 8.79 -2.49
CA LEU A 66 1.23 8.30 -1.92
C LEU A 66 2.48 8.92 -2.57
N SER A 67 2.32 9.68 -3.66
CA SER A 67 3.41 10.31 -4.43
C SER A 67 3.73 11.73 -4.02
#